data_AF-A0A7D5M1I1-F1
#
_entry.id   AF-A0A7D5M1I1-F1
#
_cell.length_a   1.000
_cell.length_b   1.000
_cell.length_c   1.000
_cell.angle_alpha   90.00
_cell.angle_beta   90.00
_cell.angle_gamma   90.00
#
_symmetry.space_group_name_H-M   'P 1'
#
loop_
_entity.id
_entity.type
_entity.pdbx_description
1 polymer ?
#
loop_
_entity_poly.entity_id
_entity_poly.type
_entity_poly.pdbx_seq_one_letter_code
_entity_poly.pdbx_strand_id
1 'polypeptide(L)' 'MAIKSTEEYIDFFINLNMGENVPLLSFVNNERMVLKQKLEYKNLEKEPIKKGIEILEKLVTEISEMGQKAVIEKYQK' A
#
# COMPACT_ATOMS: atom_id res chain seq x y z
N MET A 1 10.75 -8.64 0.33
CA MET A 1 10.80 -7.33 -0.36
C MET A 1 10.17 -6.32 0.60
N ALA A 2 10.97 -5.39 1.14
CA ALA A 2 10.43 -4.33 1.98
C ALA A 2 10.19 -3.14 1.05
N ILE A 3 8.93 -2.90 0.68
CA ILE A 3 8.55 -1.72 -0.09
C ILE A 3 8.86 -0.50 0.77
N LYS A 4 9.73 0.40 0.27
CA LYS A 4 10.30 1.51 1.04
C LYS A 4 9.57 2.83 0.77
N SER A 5 8.82 2.93 -0.32
CA SER A 5 8.11 4.15 -0.69
C SER A 5 6.71 3.88 -1.21
N THR A 6 5.90 4.95 -1.22
CA THR A 6 4.59 4.97 -1.84
C THR A 6 4.64 4.64 -3.34
N GLU A 7 5.64 5.15 -4.05
CA GLU A 7 5.81 4.93 -5.50
C GLU A 7 6.03 3.44 -5.80
N GLU A 8 6.90 2.77 -5.06
CA GLU A 8 7.12 1.33 -5.20
C GLU A 8 5.84 0.52 -4.92
N TYR A 9 4.97 1.00 -4.03
CA TYR A 9 3.67 0.36 -3.76
C TYR A 9 2.70 0.49 -4.94
N ILE A 10 2.63 1.69 -5.54
CA ILE A 10 1.76 1.95 -6.69
C ILE A 10 2.27 1.18 -7.91
N ASP A 11 3.57 1.21 -8.15
CA ASP A 11 4.23 0.46 -9.22
C ASP A 11 3.98 -1.05 -9.07
N PHE A 12 4.15 -1.60 -7.87
CA PHE A 12 3.84 -3.01 -7.59
C PHE A 12 2.36 -3.35 -7.84
N PHE A 13 1.43 -2.48 -7.41
CA PHE A 13 0.01 -2.67 -7.67
C PHE A 13 -0.33 -2.70 -9.17
N ILE A 14 0.25 -1.78 -9.96
CA ILE A 14 0.07 -1.72 -11.42
C ILE A 14 0.68 -2.96 -12.08
N ASN A 15 1.89 -3.33 -11.68
CA ASN A 15 2.62 -4.48 -12.24
C ASN A 15 2.00 -5.83 -11.91
N LEU A 16 1.24 -5.93 -10.82
CA LEU A 16 0.49 -7.14 -10.49
C LEU A 16 -0.64 -7.45 -11.48
N ASN A 17 -0.98 -6.52 -12.38
CA ASN A 17 -2.02 -6.68 -13.40
C ASN A 17 -3.28 -7.34 -12.81
N MET A 18 -3.76 -6.82 -11.67
CA MET A 18 -4.81 -7.40 -10.82
C MET A 18 -6.20 -7.52 -11.49
N GLY A 19 -6.27 -7.44 -12.82
CA GLY A 19 -7.50 -7.29 -13.60
C GLY A 19 -8.08 -5.89 -13.45
N GLU A 20 -8.83 -5.44 -14.46
CA GLU A 20 -9.46 -4.10 -14.50
C GLU A 20 -10.42 -3.81 -13.33
N ASN A 21 -10.69 -4.78 -12.46
CA ASN A 21 -11.75 -4.72 -11.45
C ASN A 21 -11.28 -4.60 -10.01
N VAL A 22 -9.98 -4.58 -9.71
CA VAL A 22 -9.51 -4.42 -8.32
C VAL A 22 -9.17 -2.95 -8.03
N PRO A 23 -9.90 -2.28 -7.13
CA PRO A 23 -9.54 -0.93 -6.70
C PRO A 23 -8.21 -0.94 -5.92
N LEU A 24 -7.36 0.06 -6.16
CA LEU A 24 -6.15 0.32 -5.38
C LEU A 24 -6.48 0.41 -3.89
N LEU A 25 -7.62 1.03 -3.54
CA LEU A 25 -8.07 1.12 -2.15
C LEU A 25 -8.26 -0.26 -1.51
N SER A 26 -8.81 -1.24 -2.24
CA SER A 26 -8.98 -2.60 -1.75
C SER A 26 -7.63 -3.29 -1.57
N PHE A 27 -6.72 -3.12 -2.52
CA PHE A 27 -5.36 -3.66 -2.43
C PHE A 27 -4.61 -3.12 -1.21
N VAL A 28 -4.61 -1.81 -1.02
CA VAL A 28 -3.93 -1.11 0.09
C VAL A 28 -4.51 -1.54 1.43
N ASN A 29 -5.83 -1.67 1.53
CA ASN A 29 -6.48 -2.16 2.76
C ASN A 29 -6.12 -3.60 3.07
N ASN A 30 -6.09 -4.48 2.06
CA ASN A 30 -5.69 -5.87 2.23
C ASN A 30 -4.24 -5.97 2.72
N GLU A 31 -3.32 -5.24 2.09
CA GLU A 31 -1.91 -5.27 2.46
C GLU A 31 -1.68 -4.69 3.85
N ARG A 32 -2.41 -3.62 4.20
CA ARG A 32 -2.39 -3.05 5.56
C ARG A 32 -2.84 -4.08 6.60
N MET A 33 -3.86 -4.88 6.31
CA MET A 33 -4.31 -5.95 7.20
C MET A 33 -3.23 -7.02 7.36
N VAL A 34 -2.59 -7.44 6.26
CA VAL A 34 -1.51 -8.43 6.28
C VAL A 34 -0.31 -7.92 7.09
N LEU A 35 0.11 -6.66 6.92
CA LEU A 35 1.20 -6.08 7.69
C LEU A 35 0.85 -5.96 9.19
N LYS A 36 -0.39 -5.61 9.53
CA LYS A 36 -0.85 -5.60 10.93
C LYS A 36 -0.78 -6.99 11.56
N GLN A 37 -1.22 -8.02 10.85
CA GLN A 37 -1.09 -9.41 11.31
C GLN A 37 0.38 -9.79 11.50
N LYS A 38 1.26 -9.43 10.55
CA LYS A 38 2.71 -9.65 10.64
C LYS A 38 3.34 -8.97 11.86
N LEU A 39 2.82 -7.81 12.28
CA LEU A 39 3.30 -7.10 13.48
C LEU A 39 3.05 -7.87 14.79
N GLU A 40 2.03 -8.71 14.83
CA GLU A 40 1.68 -9.54 15.99
C GLU A 40 2.64 -10.73 16.17
N TYR A 41 3.34 -11.14 15.11
CA TYR A 41 4.35 -12.20 15.20
C TYR A 41 5.61 -11.72 15.93
N LYS A 42 5.97 -12.42 17.01
CA LYS A 42 7.04 -12.02 17.94
C LYS A 42 8.46 -12.07 17.34
N ASN A 43 8.67 -12.75 16.21
CA ASN A 43 9.99 -13.02 15.62
C ASN A 43 10.34 -12.11 14.43
N LEU A 44 9.51 -11.12 14.09
CA LEU A 44 9.76 -10.21 12.97
C LEU A 44 10.24 -8.84 13.47
N GLU A 45 11.17 -8.24 12.73
CA GLU A 45 11.59 -6.86 12.94
C GLU A 45 10.39 -5.92 12.69
N LYS A 46 9.92 -5.28 13.76
CA LYS A 46 8.68 -4.51 13.75
C LYS A 46 8.82 -3.13 13.09
N GLU A 47 10.04 -2.58 13.05
CA GLU A 47 10.31 -1.27 12.45
C GLU A 47 9.94 -1.17 10.97
N PRO A 48 10.42 -2.06 10.07
CA PRO A 48 10.05 -2.01 8.65
C PRO A 48 8.55 -2.24 8.44
N ILE A 49 7.92 -3.10 9.26
CA ILE A 49 6.47 -3.37 9.19
C ILE A 49 5.68 -2.11 9.56
N LYS A 50 6.05 -1.42 10.64
CA LYS A 50 5.41 -0.16 11.05
C LYS A 50 5.55 0.93 9.99
N LYS A 51 6.74 1.08 9.38
CA LYS A 51 6.95 2.03 8.28
C LYS A 51 6.07 1.71 7.08
N GLY A 52 5.94 0.43 6.72
CA GLY A 52 5.03 -0.01 5.66
C GLY A 52 3.56 0.33 5.97
N ILE A 53 3.10 0.09 7.21
CA ILE A 53 1.73 0.44 7.63
C ILE A 53 1.50 1.96 7.52
N GLU A 54 2.45 2.79 7.96
CA GLU A 54 2.33 4.25 7.89
C GLU A 54 2.21 4.75 6.45
N ILE A 55 3.00 4.18 5.53
CA ILE A 55 2.91 4.48 4.10
C ILE A 55 1.52 4.11 3.54
N LEU A 56 1.03 2.93 3.86
CA LEU A 56 -0.30 2.47 3.42
C LEU A 56 -1.42 3.35 3.99
N GLU A 57 -1.33 3.77 5.26
CA GLU A 57 -2.32 4.66 5.88
C GLU A 57 -2.36 6.04 5.22
N LYS A 58 -1.19 6.61 4.89
CA LYS A 58 -1.13 7.85 4.09
C LYS A 58 -1.79 7.65 2.72
N LEU A 59 -1.53 6.51 2.07
CA LEU A 59 -2.14 6.21 0.77
C LEU A 59 -3.67 6.10 0.84
N VAL A 60 -4.21 5.45 1.87
CA VAL A 60 -5.66 5.37 2.07
C VAL A 60 -6.27 6.76 2.21
N THR A 61 -5.64 7.64 3.00
CA THR A 61 -6.10 9.02 3.16
C THR A 61 -6.06 9.77 1.84
N GLU A 62 -4.95 9.71 1.11
CA GLU A 62 -4.82 10.38 -0.20
C GLU A 62 -5.85 9.86 -1.21
N ILE A 63 -6.10 8.55 -1.25
CA ILE A 63 -7.11 7.94 -2.12
C ILE A 63 -8.51 8.41 -1.72
N SER A 64 -8.78 8.57 -0.42
CA SER A 64 -10.06 9.07 0.08
C SER A 64 -10.28 10.55 -0.20
N GLU A 65 -9.21 11.37 -0.21
CA GLU A 65 -9.30 12.82 -0.44
C GLU A 65 -9.31 13.20 -1.92
N MET A 66 -8.44 12.59 -2.73
CA MET A 66 -8.23 12.95 -4.14
C MET A 66 -8.85 11.95 -5.12
N GLY A 67 -9.22 10.75 -4.65
CA GLY A 67 -9.67 9.66 -5.50
C GLY A 67 -8.53 8.81 -6.03
N GLN A 68 -8.82 7.52 -6.27
CA GLN A 68 -7.84 6.53 -6.71
C GLN A 68 -7.10 6.92 -8.01
N LYS A 69 -7.81 7.45 -9.01
CA LYS A 69 -7.20 7.80 -10.31
C LYS A 69 -6.13 8.89 -10.16
N ALA A 70 -6.46 9.96 -9.44
CA ALA A 70 -5.54 11.07 -9.20
C ALA A 70 -4.29 10.64 -8.43
N VAL A 71 -4.45 9.72 -7.46
CA VAL A 71 -3.31 9.15 -6.72
C VAL A 71 -2.41 8.33 -7.64
N ILE A 72 -2.98 7.46 -8.48
CA ILE A 72 -2.19 6.67 -9.45
C ILE A 72 -1.42 7.62 -10.38
N GLU A 73 -2.08 8.61 -10.97
CA GLU A 73 -1.45 9.59 -11.87
C GLU A 73 -0.35 10.42 -11.18
N LYS A 74 -0.50 10.72 -9.89
CA LYS A 74 0.48 11.48 -9.10
C LYS A 74 1.80 10.73 -8.92
N TYR A 75 1.74 9.42 -8.72
CA TYR A 75 2.91 8.58 -8.41
C TYR A 75 3.46 7.82 -9.62
N GLN A 76 2.75 7.82 -10.75
CA GLN A 76 3.19 7.19 -12.00
C GLN A 76 4.00 8.15 -12.90
N LYS A 77 4.64 9.17 -12.30
CA LYS A 77 5.25 10.31 -13.01
C LYS A 77 6.68 10.05 -13.46
#